data_AF-A0A6H0A4B9-F1
#
_entry.id   AF-A0A6H0A4B9-F1
#
_cell.length_a   1.000
_cell.length_b   1.000
_cell.length_c   1.000
_cell.angle_alpha   90.00
_cell.angle_beta   90.00
_cell.angle_gamma   90.00
#
_symmetry.space_group_name_H-M   'P 1'
#
loop_
_entity.id
_entity.type
_entity.pdbx_description
1 polymer ?
#
loop_
_entity_poly.entity_id
_entity_poly.type
_entity_poly.pdbx_seq_one_letter_code
_entity_poly.pdbx_strand_id
1 'polypeptide(L)'
;MSSVETPCYRFLGYSGTMKLTPDRITDYKAPTAEEASDAKKAAKRPPIVNYPGEGFREMTKAEWAKLPADYKGVRGAAETETHGAYRFRRCMTHGCTLVNVYITDMKTVEIPKK
;
A
#
# COMPACT_ATOMS: atom_id res chain seq x y z
N MET A 1 23.35 -15.72 -25.62
CA MET A 1 22.63 -15.78 -24.33
C MET A 1 22.97 -17.09 -23.66
N SER A 2 23.48 -17.07 -22.43
CA SER A 2 23.75 -18.29 -21.65
C SER A 2 22.43 -18.88 -21.17
N SER A 3 22.24 -20.18 -21.36
CA SER A 3 21.09 -20.93 -20.85
C SER A 3 21.57 -21.93 -19.80
N VAL A 4 20.80 -22.12 -18.75
CA VAL A 4 21.07 -23.07 -17.67
C VAL A 4 19.92 -24.08 -17.61
N GLU A 5 20.25 -25.36 -17.61
CA GLU A 5 19.27 -26.42 -17.44
C GLU A 5 19.18 -26.80 -15.95
N THR A 6 17.97 -26.79 -15.40
CA THR A 6 17.72 -27.15 -14.00
C THR A 6 16.53 -28.11 -13.91
N PRO A 7 16.46 -28.99 -12.90
CA PRO A 7 15.26 -29.77 -12.66
C PRO A 7 14.02 -28.87 -12.45
N CYS A 8 12.86 -29.34 -12.91
CA CYS A 8 11.59 -28.66 -12.64
C CYS A 8 11.22 -28.67 -11.14
N TYR A 9 10.40 -27.71 -10.71
CA TYR A 9 9.97 -27.58 -9.31
C TYR A 9 9.08 -28.76 -8.89
N ARG A 10 9.69 -29.73 -8.19
CA ARG A 10 9.00 -30.94 -7.73
C ARG A 10 7.83 -30.66 -6.77
N PHE A 11 7.93 -29.59 -5.97
CA PHE A 11 6.86 -29.19 -5.04
C PHE A 11 5.59 -28.68 -5.75
N LEU A 12 5.70 -28.31 -7.04
CA LEU A 12 4.55 -27.97 -7.89
C LEU A 12 4.04 -29.18 -8.69
N GLY A 13 4.57 -30.38 -8.45
CA GLY A 13 4.20 -31.61 -9.18
C GLY A 13 4.80 -31.73 -10.57
N TYR A 14 5.73 -30.85 -10.95
CA TYR A 14 6.38 -30.90 -12.26
C TYR A 14 7.59 -31.86 -12.26
N SER A 15 7.73 -32.62 -13.35
CA SER A 15 8.86 -33.51 -13.62
C SER A 15 9.67 -33.01 -14.84
N GLY A 16 10.86 -33.58 -15.04
CA GLY A 16 11.75 -33.20 -16.14
C GLY A 16 12.68 -32.03 -15.80
N THR A 17 13.26 -31.43 -16.85
CA THR A 17 14.21 -30.32 -16.78
C THR A 17 13.62 -29.08 -17.45
N MET A 18 13.88 -27.91 -16.88
CA MET A 18 13.57 -26.61 -17.48
C MET A 18 14.84 -25.91 -17.93
N LYS A 19 14.74 -25.17 -19.04
CA LYS A 19 15.81 -24.27 -19.49
C LYS A 19 15.49 -22.86 -19.04
N LEU A 20 16.37 -22.28 -18.25
CA LEU A 20 16.30 -20.90 -17.82
C LEU A 20 17.28 -20.08 -18.66
N THR A 21 16.86 -18.91 -19.11
CA THR A 21 17.72 -17.90 -19.73
C THR A 21 17.96 -16.80 -18.71
N PRO A 22 18.88 -16.99 -17.75
CA PRO A 22 19.18 -15.95 -16.78
C PRO A 22 19.84 -14.77 -17.47
N ASP A 23 19.26 -13.58 -17.26
CA ASP A 23 19.92 -12.34 -17.61
C ASP A 23 21.05 -12.08 -16.61
N ARG A 24 22.26 -11.90 -17.11
CA ARG A 24 23.43 -11.56 -16.28
C ARG A 24 23.59 -10.04 -16.27
N ILE A 25 23.31 -9.42 -15.13
CA ILE A 25 23.56 -7.99 -14.92
C ILE A 25 25.06 -7.80 -14.69
N THR A 26 25.77 -7.24 -15.68
CA THR A 26 27.23 -6.98 -15.60
C THR A 26 27.55 -5.58 -15.11
N ASP A 27 26.65 -4.62 -15.35
CA ASP A 27 26.92 -3.19 -15.18
C ASP A 27 25.89 -2.54 -14.26
N TYR A 28 25.73 -3.10 -13.05
CA TYR A 28 24.86 -2.50 -12.05
C TYR A 28 25.35 -1.10 -11.68
N LYS A 29 24.51 -0.09 -11.92
CA LYS A 29 24.73 1.28 -11.46
C LYS A 29 23.90 1.52 -10.22
N ALA A 30 24.58 1.71 -9.09
CA ALA A 30 23.92 2.18 -7.89
C ALA A 30 23.30 3.55 -8.15
N PRO A 31 22.12 3.85 -7.58
CA PRO A 31 21.52 5.17 -7.71
C PRO A 31 22.46 6.22 -7.13
N THR A 32 22.61 7.32 -7.86
CA THR A 32 23.32 8.51 -7.39
C THR A 32 22.62 9.10 -6.16
N ALA A 33 23.33 9.97 -5.43
CA ALA A 33 22.75 10.64 -4.26
C ALA A 33 21.51 11.49 -4.62
N GLU A 34 21.50 12.07 -5.81
CA GLU A 34 20.38 12.85 -6.35
C GLU A 34 19.17 11.95 -6.65
N GLU A 35 19.37 10.86 -7.39
CA GLU A 35 18.30 9.88 -7.67
C GLU A 35 17.74 9.26 -6.39
N ALA A 36 18.61 8.95 -5.42
CA ALA A 36 18.18 8.45 -4.11
C ALA A 36 17.37 9.50 -3.33
N SER A 37 17.76 10.78 -3.42
CA SER A 37 17.02 11.89 -2.82
C SER A 37 15.66 12.07 -3.49
N ASP A 38 15.59 12.03 -4.81
CA ASP A 38 14.35 12.24 -5.56
C ASP A 38 13.39 11.05 -5.39
N ALA A 39 13.91 9.83 -5.35
CA ALA A 39 13.13 8.66 -4.95
C ALA A 39 12.57 8.80 -3.52
N LYS A 40 13.36 9.33 -2.57
CA LYS A 40 12.87 9.62 -1.21
C LYS A 40 11.79 10.69 -1.20
N LYS A 41 11.91 11.74 -2.01
CA LYS A 41 10.87 12.78 -2.15
C LYS A 41 9.59 12.19 -2.74
N ALA A 42 9.70 11.39 -3.80
CA ALA A 42 8.56 10.72 -4.44
C ALA A 42 7.90 9.67 -3.53
N ALA A 43 8.65 9.01 -2.66
CA ALA A 43 8.13 8.03 -1.72
C ALA A 43 7.37 8.65 -0.52
N LYS A 44 7.37 9.99 -0.37
CA LYS A 44 6.61 10.67 0.68
C LYS A 44 5.13 10.40 0.50
N ARG A 45 4.56 9.64 1.42
CA ARG A 45 3.14 9.30 1.39
C ARG A 45 2.30 10.53 1.75
N PRO A 46 1.15 10.74 1.09
CA PRO A 46 0.23 11.82 1.42
C PRO A 46 -0.20 11.81 2.90
N PRO A 47 -0.68 12.92 3.49
CA PRO A 47 -1.09 12.94 4.89
C PRO A 47 -2.26 11.98 5.15
N ILE A 48 -2.32 11.42 6.38
CA ILE A 48 -3.49 10.66 6.83
C ILE A 48 -4.48 11.64 7.45
N VAL A 49 -5.68 11.73 6.87
CA VAL A 49 -6.76 12.61 7.33
C VAL A 49 -7.70 11.86 8.28
N ASN A 50 -8.52 12.61 9.01
CA ASN A 50 -9.54 12.10 9.94
C ASN A 50 -10.69 13.10 9.95
N TYR A 51 -11.70 12.88 9.12
CA TYR A 51 -12.84 13.79 8.99
C TYR A 51 -14.15 12.99 9.09
N PRO A 52 -15.22 13.58 9.64
CA PRO A 52 -16.53 12.95 9.65
C PRO A 52 -17.15 12.99 8.25
N GLY A 53 -17.92 11.97 7.89
CA GLY A 53 -18.57 11.88 6.58
C GLY A 53 -19.78 10.97 6.63
N GLU A 54 -20.71 11.16 5.71
CA GLU A 54 -21.89 10.31 5.61
C GLU A 54 -21.51 8.86 5.31
N GLY A 55 -22.10 7.91 6.04
CA GLY A 55 -21.80 6.48 5.92
C GLY A 55 -20.46 6.06 6.53
N PHE A 56 -19.76 6.95 7.23
CA PHE A 56 -18.53 6.59 7.95
C PHE A 56 -18.91 5.87 9.24
N ARG A 57 -18.13 4.85 9.58
CA ARG A 57 -18.20 4.22 10.88
C ARG A 57 -17.40 5.04 11.88
N GLU A 58 -18.08 5.53 12.91
CA GLU A 58 -17.43 6.14 14.05
C GLU A 58 -16.89 5.07 15.00
N MET A 59 -15.69 5.30 15.53
CA MET A 59 -15.12 4.48 16.61
C MET A 59 -14.02 5.22 17.35
N THR A 60 -13.68 4.72 18.53
CA THR A 60 -12.53 5.19 19.30
C THR A 60 -11.22 4.58 18.78
N LYS A 61 -10.10 5.19 19.14
CA LYS A 61 -8.75 4.68 18.86
C LYS A 61 -8.54 3.30 19.47
N ALA A 62 -9.13 3.04 20.64
CA ALA A 62 -9.07 1.75 21.31
C ALA A 62 -9.81 0.66 20.50
N GLU A 63 -10.99 0.95 19.98
CA GLU A 63 -11.73 0.03 19.11
C GLU A 63 -11.02 -0.21 17.79
N TRP A 64 -10.49 0.84 17.17
CA TRP A 64 -9.66 0.72 15.97
C TRP A 64 -8.41 -0.16 16.22
N ALA A 65 -7.78 -0.04 17.39
CA ALA A 65 -6.62 -0.86 17.76
C ALA A 65 -7.00 -2.34 17.90
N LYS A 66 -8.17 -2.65 18.48
CA LYS A 66 -8.69 -4.02 18.65
C LYS A 66 -9.07 -4.71 17.34
N LEU A 67 -9.42 -3.96 16.29
CA LEU A 67 -9.76 -4.56 14.99
C LEU A 67 -8.57 -5.37 14.42
N PRO A 68 -8.80 -6.57 13.85
CA PRO A 68 -7.76 -7.35 13.19
C PRO A 68 -7.09 -6.57 12.07
N ALA A 69 -5.79 -6.80 11.85
CA ALA A 69 -5.02 -6.12 10.83
C ALA A 69 -5.59 -6.32 9.42
N ASP A 70 -6.07 -7.53 9.11
CA ASP A 70 -6.64 -7.85 7.79
C ASP A 70 -8.03 -7.21 7.56
N TYR A 71 -8.69 -6.79 8.64
CA TYR A 71 -10.03 -6.20 8.63
C TYR A 71 -9.99 -4.68 8.65
N LYS A 72 -8.79 -4.07 8.72
CA LYS A 72 -8.63 -2.62 8.75
C LYS A 72 -7.51 -2.17 7.85
N GLY A 73 -7.64 -0.99 7.27
CA GLY A 73 -6.64 -0.50 6.33
C GLY A 73 -6.65 1.00 6.17
N VAL A 74 -5.55 1.51 5.63
CA VAL A 74 -5.42 2.90 5.20
C VAL A 74 -5.38 2.90 3.67
N ARG A 75 -6.25 3.69 3.04
CA ARG A 75 -6.33 3.80 1.57
C ARG A 75 -5.97 5.21 1.14
N GLY A 76 -5.35 5.31 -0.04
CA GLY A 76 -5.06 6.60 -0.68
C GLY A 76 -6.22 7.05 -1.55
N ALA A 77 -6.44 8.35 -1.57
CA ALA A 77 -7.19 9.06 -2.60
C ALA A 77 -6.19 9.87 -3.43
N ALA A 78 -6.32 9.81 -4.76
CA ALA A 78 -5.51 10.59 -5.68
C ALA A 78 -5.86 12.08 -5.58
N GLU A 79 -4.93 12.92 -5.99
CA GLU A 79 -5.16 14.35 -6.14
C GLU A 79 -6.21 14.60 -7.24
N THR A 80 -7.09 15.56 -6.99
CA THR A 80 -8.09 16.06 -7.95
C THR A 80 -7.96 17.57 -8.07
N GLU A 81 -8.82 18.20 -8.87
CA GLU A 81 -8.87 19.67 -8.99
C GLU A 81 -9.27 20.37 -7.69
N THR A 82 -10.03 19.69 -6.81
CA THR A 82 -10.57 20.28 -5.58
C THR A 82 -9.77 19.94 -4.33
N HIS A 83 -9.09 18.80 -4.30
CA HIS A 83 -8.33 18.34 -3.15
C HIS A 83 -6.98 17.72 -3.50
N GLY A 84 -6.00 17.94 -2.64
CA GLY A 84 -4.71 17.27 -2.68
C GLY A 84 -4.83 15.77 -2.46
N ALA A 85 -3.77 15.01 -2.78
CA ALA A 85 -3.72 13.58 -2.43
C ALA A 85 -3.78 13.41 -0.89
N TYR A 86 -4.50 12.39 -0.43
CA TYR A 86 -4.63 12.09 1.00
C TYR A 86 -4.81 10.60 1.28
N ARG A 87 -4.75 10.21 2.54
CA ARG A 87 -5.00 8.85 3.00
C ARG A 87 -6.05 8.81 4.10
N PHE A 88 -6.96 7.85 4.07
CA PHE A 88 -8.05 7.72 5.05
C PHE A 88 -8.18 6.27 5.54
N ARG A 89 -8.85 6.09 6.69
CA ARG A 89 -9.02 4.77 7.33
C ARG A 89 -10.29 4.09 6.84
N ARG A 90 -10.23 2.77 6.67
CA ARG A 90 -11.38 1.90 6.37
C ARG A 90 -11.34 0.64 7.22
N CYS A 91 -12.51 0.07 7.48
CA CYS A 91 -12.64 -1.26 8.07
C CYS A 91 -13.64 -2.13 7.30
N MET A 92 -13.43 -3.44 7.37
CA MET A 92 -14.38 -4.45 6.93
C MET A 92 -15.51 -4.58 7.94
N THR A 93 -16.74 -4.52 7.48
CA THR A 93 -17.93 -4.77 8.30
C THR A 93 -18.33 -6.25 8.25
N HIS A 94 -19.29 -6.64 9.09
CA HIS A 94 -19.84 -8.00 9.11
C HIS A 94 -20.48 -8.42 7.78
N GLY A 95 -20.89 -7.46 6.94
CA GLY A 95 -21.41 -7.73 5.60
C GLY A 95 -20.33 -7.92 4.53
N CYS A 96 -19.06 -8.08 4.91
CA CYS A 96 -17.91 -8.14 4.00
C CYS A 96 -17.80 -6.89 3.09
N THR A 97 -18.28 -5.74 3.56
CA THR A 97 -18.14 -4.45 2.87
C THR A 97 -17.13 -3.55 3.56
N LEU A 98 -16.38 -2.77 2.78
CA LEU A 98 -15.42 -1.80 3.28
C LEU A 98 -16.08 -0.44 3.48
N VAL A 99 -16.07 0.06 4.72
CA VAL A 99 -16.59 1.38 5.07
C VAL A 99 -15.46 2.29 5.56
N ASN A 100 -15.63 3.60 5.34
CA ASN A 100 -14.72 4.61 5.85
C ASN A 100 -14.86 4.76 7.36
N VAL A 101 -13.79 5.17 8.03
CA VAL A 101 -13.74 5.26 9.49
C VAL A 101 -13.35 6.65 9.92
N TYR A 102 -14.15 7.20 10.84
CA TYR A 102 -13.83 8.40 11.60
C TYR A 102 -13.47 7.99 13.04
N ILE A 103 -12.28 8.40 13.50
CA ILE A 103 -11.84 8.13 14.87
C ILE A 103 -12.21 9.33 15.75
N THR A 104 -13.16 9.15 16.66
CA THR A 104 -13.82 10.24 17.41
C THR A 104 -12.95 10.86 18.50
N ASP A 105 -12.06 10.08 19.10
CA ASP A 105 -11.10 10.51 20.12
C ASP A 105 -9.76 11.00 19.51
N MET A 106 -9.67 11.10 18.18
CA MET A 106 -8.55 11.71 17.47
C MET A 106 -8.92 13.10 16.94
N LYS A 107 -7.92 14.00 16.87
CA LYS A 107 -8.10 15.32 16.26
C LYS A 107 -8.62 15.17 14.82
N THR A 108 -9.61 16.00 14.48
CA THR A 108 -10.09 16.13 13.10
C THR A 108 -8.98 16.73 12.24
N VAL A 109 -8.66 16.03 11.15
CA VAL A 109 -7.70 16.46 10.14
C VAL A 109 -8.45 16.50 8.82
N GLU A 110 -8.66 17.69 8.31
CA GLU A 110 -9.39 17.96 7.07
C GLU A 110 -8.63 17.48 5.83
N ILE A 111 -9.38 17.31 4.74
CA ILE A 111 -8.80 17.00 3.44
C ILE A 111 -7.97 18.21 2.96
N PRO A 112 -6.69 18.01 2.56
CA PRO A 112 -5.88 19.08 2.00
C PRO A 112 -6.58 19.69 0.78
N LYS A 113 -6.76 21.00 0.78
CA LYS A 113 -7.18 21.75 -0.41
C LYS A 113 -5.99 21.92 -1.35
N LYS A 114 -6.26 21.88 -2.64
CA LYS A 114 -5.27 22.20 -3.67
C LYS A 114 -5.12 23.72 -3.82
#